data_AF-A4EBM1-F1
#
_entry.id   AF-A4EBM1-F1
#
_cell.length_a   1.000
_cell.length_b   1.000
_cell.length_c   1.000
_cell.angle_alpha   90.00
_cell.angle_beta   90.00
_cell.angle_gamma   90.00
#
_symmetry.space_group_name_H-M   'P 1'
#
loop_
_entity.id
_entity.type
_entity.pdbx_description
1 polymer ?
#
loop_
_entity_poly.entity_id
_entity_poly.type
_entity_poly.pdbx_seq_one_letter_code
_entity_poly.pdbx_strand_id
1 'polypeptide(L)'
;MQKAIYTTVGIDELLSHVQALKGVGARFVQMHAERNVDDGTYRLVYTFINVRAAQEQIAQDGSYAIENLVVEGIDQYQEIPSISSYYPAVFPFENEAHDLFGLAITDMQIDFKGFFYQVSTAEPMSVITPEVKAAREKAMKVRAAAEAKARKAAAEKAAAAAAAGEGAAGAGDAANAVAAQPAAATGSDAQHDDAAAKAALKAAEMEAKLAAMDPEKAAKVRAALAAKAARDKQKKEA
;
A
#
# COMPACT_ATOMS: atom_id res chain seq x y z
N MET A 1 8.43 35.59 4.92
CA MET A 1 9.04 34.56 4.06
C MET A 1 8.55 33.18 4.47
N GLN A 2 8.16 32.33 3.53
CA GLN A 2 7.71 30.96 3.83
C GLN A 2 8.90 30.08 4.26
N LYS A 3 8.73 29.29 5.32
CA LYS A 3 9.71 28.31 5.81
C LYS A 3 9.13 26.90 5.65
N ALA A 4 9.69 26.10 4.75
CA ALA A 4 9.27 24.71 4.55
C ALA A 4 10.09 23.79 5.47
N ILE A 5 9.40 23.08 6.36
CA ILE A 5 9.97 22.09 7.27
C ILE A 5 9.61 20.72 6.73
N TYR A 6 10.59 19.81 6.64
CA TYR A 6 10.40 18.44 6.21
C TYR A 6 10.78 17.51 7.35
N THR A 7 9.88 16.58 7.67
CA THR A 7 10.09 15.58 8.71
C THR A 7 9.81 14.22 8.10
N THR A 8 10.85 13.40 7.99
CA THR A 8 10.70 12.00 7.58
C THR A 8 10.09 11.20 8.72
N VAL A 9 9.04 10.43 8.42
CA VAL A 9 8.30 9.61 9.37
C VAL A 9 8.12 8.21 8.82
N GLY A 10 8.15 7.19 9.69
CA GLY A 10 7.81 5.83 9.29
C GLY A 10 6.31 5.69 9.00
N ILE A 11 5.94 4.73 8.15
CA ILE A 11 4.52 4.42 7.86
C ILE A 11 3.74 4.13 9.16
N ASP A 12 4.34 3.37 10.07
CA ASP A 12 3.74 3.00 11.36
C ASP A 12 3.52 4.21 12.29
N GLU A 13 4.25 5.30 12.08
CA GLU A 13 4.20 6.51 12.90
C GLU A 13 3.33 7.61 12.26
N LEU A 14 2.96 7.45 10.99
CA LEU A 14 2.24 8.46 10.20
C LEU A 14 0.97 8.93 10.91
N LEU A 15 0.11 8.00 11.35
CA LEU A 15 -1.16 8.34 12.00
C LEU A 15 -0.95 9.09 13.32
N SER A 16 0.07 8.73 14.09
CA SER A 16 0.39 9.38 15.36
C SER A 16 0.83 10.85 15.14
N HIS A 17 1.66 11.10 14.14
CA HIS A 17 2.07 12.45 13.75
C HIS A 17 0.89 13.29 13.23
N VAL A 18 0.05 12.70 12.38
CA VAL A 18 -1.16 13.34 11.85
C VAL A 18 -2.13 13.69 12.98
N GLN A 19 -2.30 12.81 13.96
CA GLN A 19 -3.13 13.07 15.13
C GLN A 19 -2.59 14.24 15.97
N ALA A 20 -1.26 14.32 16.17
CA ALA A 20 -0.63 15.43 16.86
C ALA A 20 -0.85 16.77 16.13
N LEU A 21 -0.66 16.78 14.81
CA LEU A 21 -0.95 17.93 13.93
C LEU A 21 -2.41 18.37 14.03
N LYS A 22 -3.34 17.41 14.06
CA LYS A 22 -4.76 17.68 14.26
C LYS A 22 -5.03 18.33 15.62
N GLY A 23 -4.38 17.82 16.67
CA GLY A 23 -4.50 18.33 18.03
C GLY A 23 -4.07 19.78 18.19
N VAL A 24 -3.02 20.22 17.47
CA VAL A 24 -2.57 21.62 17.46
C VAL A 24 -3.33 22.52 16.48
N GLY A 25 -4.36 22.00 15.82
CA GLY A 25 -5.20 22.76 14.88
C GLY A 25 -4.56 22.98 13.50
N ALA A 26 -3.56 22.18 13.12
CA ALA A 26 -2.99 22.25 11.78
C ALA A 26 -4.04 21.86 10.73
N ARG A 27 -4.02 22.56 9.60
CA ARG A 27 -4.86 22.27 8.43
C ARG A 27 -4.06 21.49 7.42
N PHE A 28 -4.65 20.43 6.88
CA PHE A 28 -4.14 19.76 5.70
C PHE A 28 -4.24 20.69 4.47
N VAL A 29 -3.22 20.67 3.63
CA VAL A 29 -3.11 21.51 2.42
C VAL A 29 -3.14 20.64 1.17
N GLN A 30 -2.24 19.67 1.08
CA GLN A 30 -2.10 18.79 -0.08
C GLN A 30 -1.33 17.53 0.30
N MET A 31 -1.41 16.53 -0.56
CA MET A 31 -0.55 15.36 -0.59
C MET A 31 -0.08 15.13 -2.02
N HIS A 32 1.15 14.67 -2.22
CA HIS A 32 1.57 14.14 -3.52
C HIS A 32 2.39 12.87 -3.34
N ALA A 33 2.34 12.03 -4.39
CA ALA A 33 3.12 10.81 -4.50
C ALA A 33 4.22 10.99 -5.54
N GLU A 34 5.39 10.45 -5.24
CA GLU A 34 6.54 10.44 -6.14
C GLU A 34 7.07 9.02 -6.23
N ARG A 35 7.45 8.59 -7.43
CA ARG A 35 8.22 7.36 -7.61
C ARG A 35 9.69 7.72 -7.74
N ASN A 36 10.52 7.15 -6.90
CA ASN A 36 11.96 7.26 -7.01
C ASN A 36 12.42 6.52 -8.27
N VAL A 37 13.25 7.20 -9.07
CA VAL A 37 13.77 6.66 -10.34
C VAL A 37 14.88 5.65 -10.08
N ASP A 38 15.65 5.84 -8.99
CA ASP A 38 16.87 5.09 -8.74
C ASP A 38 16.61 3.69 -8.18
N ASP A 39 15.65 3.56 -7.25
CA ASP A 39 15.34 2.31 -6.55
C ASP A 39 13.90 1.81 -6.76
N GLY A 40 13.07 2.60 -7.44
CA GLY A 40 11.67 2.26 -7.71
C GLY A 40 10.73 2.33 -6.52
N THR A 41 11.22 2.76 -5.35
CA THR A 41 10.39 3.01 -4.18
C THR A 41 9.52 4.24 -4.38
N TYR A 42 8.52 4.41 -3.52
CA TYR A 42 7.66 5.59 -3.52
C TYR A 42 7.92 6.46 -2.30
N ARG A 43 7.60 7.74 -2.48
CA ARG A 43 7.59 8.75 -1.44
C ARG A 43 6.24 9.45 -1.43
N LEU A 44 5.67 9.62 -0.24
CA LEU A 44 4.48 10.42 -0.01
C LEU A 44 4.84 11.65 0.81
N VAL A 45 4.38 12.82 0.37
CA VAL A 45 4.59 14.07 1.10
C VAL A 45 3.23 14.66 1.45
N TYR A 46 2.95 14.77 2.74
CA TYR A 46 1.74 15.38 3.29
C TYR A 46 2.07 16.77 3.83
N THR A 47 1.40 17.80 3.31
CA THR A 47 1.65 19.19 3.67
C THR A 47 0.56 19.73 4.60
N PHE A 48 0.98 20.37 5.69
CA PHE A 48 0.14 20.96 6.70
C PHE A 48 0.55 22.40 7.02
N ILE A 49 -0.43 23.20 7.46
CA ILE A 49 -0.21 24.55 7.95
C ILE A 49 -0.96 24.78 9.26
N ASN A 50 -0.24 25.16 10.32
CA ASN A 50 -0.87 25.65 11.54
C ASN A 50 -1.21 27.13 11.37
N VAL A 51 -2.47 27.43 11.02
CA VAL A 51 -2.91 28.80 10.71
C VAL A 51 -2.71 29.76 11.89
N ARG A 52 -2.96 29.29 13.12
CA ARG A 52 -2.79 30.13 14.31
C ARG A 52 -1.32 30.47 14.52
N ALA A 53 -0.45 29.45 14.52
CA ALA A 53 0.99 29.66 14.66
C ALA A 53 1.56 30.50 13.51
N ALA A 54 1.05 30.30 12.28
CA ALA A 54 1.44 31.10 11.12
C ALA A 54 1.08 32.58 11.29
N GLN A 55 -0.12 32.90 11.79
CA GLN A 55 -0.53 34.29 12.05
C GLN A 55 0.38 34.98 13.07
N GLU A 56 0.73 34.28 14.15
CA GLU A 56 1.62 34.79 15.20
C GLU A 56 3.03 35.02 14.67
N GLN A 57 3.60 34.08 13.91
CA GLN A 57 4.93 34.20 13.31
C GLN A 57 4.98 35.34 12.27
N ILE A 58 3.94 35.49 11.45
CA ILE A 58 3.87 36.58 10.46
C ILE A 58 3.92 37.93 11.15
N ALA A 59 3.24 38.09 12.29
CA ALA A 59 3.28 39.32 13.06
C ALA A 59 4.65 39.59 13.70
N GLN A 60 5.42 38.55 14.02
CA GLN A 60 6.72 38.67 14.68
C GLN A 60 7.88 38.98 13.71
N ASP A 61 8.02 38.19 12.65
CA ASP A 61 9.17 38.28 11.71
C ASP A 61 8.74 38.22 10.24
N GLY A 62 7.44 38.30 9.95
CA GLY A 62 6.89 38.20 8.59
C GLY A 62 7.01 36.80 7.99
N SER A 63 7.38 35.78 8.77
CA SER A 63 7.52 34.39 8.30
C SER A 63 6.39 33.49 8.75
N TYR A 64 6.24 32.34 8.09
CA TYR A 64 5.33 31.29 8.54
C TYR A 64 5.89 29.93 8.15
N ALA A 65 5.63 28.92 8.98
CA ALA A 65 6.04 27.55 8.73
C ALA A 65 4.99 26.77 7.94
N ILE A 66 5.46 25.96 6.99
CA ILE A 66 4.71 24.87 6.39
C ILE A 66 5.39 23.57 6.82
N GLU A 67 4.61 22.65 7.38
CA GLU A 67 5.08 21.37 7.89
C GLU A 67 4.79 20.28 6.86
N ASN A 68 5.82 19.54 6.44
CA ASN A 68 5.69 18.43 5.52
C ASN A 68 6.09 17.14 6.22
N LEU A 69 5.15 16.21 6.34
CA LEU A 69 5.45 14.84 6.73
C LEU A 69 5.84 14.07 5.46
N VAL A 70 6.99 13.42 5.51
CA VAL A 70 7.53 12.66 4.39
C VAL A 70 7.61 11.19 4.78
N VAL A 71 6.92 10.35 4.02
CA VAL A 71 7.02 8.89 4.12
C VAL A 71 7.82 8.43 2.92
N GLU A 72 8.97 7.81 3.13
CA GLU A 72 9.90 7.39 2.07
C GLU A 72 10.16 5.89 2.12
N GLY A 73 10.72 5.33 1.03
CA GLY A 73 11.08 3.92 0.96
C GLY A 73 9.86 2.99 0.90
N ILE A 74 8.76 3.48 0.34
CA ILE A 74 7.49 2.74 0.28
C ILE A 74 7.58 1.74 -0.86
N ASP A 75 7.37 0.46 -0.56
CA ASP A 75 7.27 -0.58 -1.58
C ASP A 75 5.88 -0.57 -2.26
N GLN A 76 5.81 -1.00 -3.53
CA GLN A 76 4.57 -0.94 -4.34
C GLN A 76 3.33 -1.58 -3.70
N TYR A 77 3.52 -2.60 -2.87
CA TYR A 77 2.43 -3.35 -2.23
C TYR A 77 2.34 -3.11 -0.73
N GLN A 78 3.15 -2.20 -0.19
CA GLN A 78 3.10 -1.88 1.22
C GLN A 78 1.79 -1.16 1.52
N GLU A 79 1.08 -1.64 2.53
CA GLU A 79 -0.16 -1.02 2.98
C GLU A 79 0.17 0.31 3.67
N ILE A 80 -0.55 1.36 3.27
CA ILE A 80 -0.36 2.72 3.77
C ILE A 80 -1.67 3.14 4.42
N PRO A 81 -1.69 3.42 5.74
CA PRO A 81 -2.92 3.82 6.40
C PRO A 81 -3.36 5.20 5.93
N SER A 82 -4.62 5.31 5.50
CA SER A 82 -5.23 6.59 5.14
C SER A 82 -5.30 7.55 6.32
N ILE A 83 -5.04 8.83 6.04
CA ILE A 83 -5.19 9.91 7.03
C ILE A 83 -6.59 10.54 7.00
N SER A 84 -7.49 10.03 6.14
CA SER A 84 -8.81 10.60 5.87
C SER A 84 -9.70 10.67 7.11
N SER A 85 -9.50 9.78 8.08
CA SER A 85 -10.17 9.82 9.40
C SER A 85 -9.93 11.12 10.17
N TYR A 86 -8.75 11.74 10.03
CA TYR A 86 -8.41 13.03 10.64
C TYR A 86 -8.65 14.20 9.69
N TYR A 87 -8.38 13.99 8.40
CA TYR A 87 -8.45 15.01 7.35
C TYR A 87 -9.19 14.49 6.12
N PRO A 88 -10.54 14.58 6.09
CA PRO A 88 -11.33 14.08 4.95
C PRO A 88 -10.95 14.69 3.60
N ALA A 89 -10.39 15.90 3.60
CA ALA A 89 -9.91 16.60 2.40
C ALA A 89 -8.74 15.90 1.69
N VAL A 90 -8.12 14.87 2.29
CA VAL A 90 -7.07 14.08 1.64
C VAL A 90 -7.60 13.14 0.56
N PHE A 91 -8.92 12.86 0.54
CA PHE A 91 -9.49 11.79 -0.29
C PHE A 91 -9.12 11.86 -1.79
N PRO A 92 -9.09 13.02 -2.49
CA PRO A 92 -8.76 13.01 -3.92
C PRO A 92 -7.29 12.65 -4.13
N PHE A 93 -6.40 13.01 -3.19
CA PHE A 93 -4.97 12.76 -3.29
C PHE A 93 -4.63 11.29 -3.01
N GLU A 94 -5.27 10.67 -2.02
CA GLU A 94 -5.06 9.25 -1.72
C GLU A 94 -5.62 8.36 -2.84
N ASN A 95 -6.79 8.72 -3.40
CA ASN A 95 -7.31 8.02 -4.58
C ASN A 95 -6.44 8.26 -5.83
N GLU A 96 -5.90 9.46 -6.02
CA GLU A 96 -4.93 9.73 -7.08
C GLU A 96 -3.67 8.88 -6.94
N ALA A 97 -3.10 8.79 -5.72
CA ALA A 97 -1.95 7.96 -5.44
C ALA A 97 -2.22 6.47 -5.75
N HIS A 98 -3.40 5.98 -5.39
CA HIS A 98 -3.85 4.64 -5.74
C HIS A 98 -4.00 4.45 -7.26
N ASP A 99 -4.70 5.34 -7.95
CA ASP A 99 -5.01 5.20 -9.38
C ASP A 99 -3.80 5.42 -10.30
N LEU A 100 -2.97 6.42 -9.99
CA LEU A 100 -1.85 6.83 -10.83
C LEU A 100 -0.56 6.06 -10.53
N PHE A 101 -0.34 5.67 -9.27
CA PHE A 101 0.91 5.04 -8.82
C PHE A 101 0.72 3.61 -8.32
N GLY A 102 -0.50 3.18 -8.00
CA GLY A 102 -0.78 1.82 -7.54
C GLY A 102 -0.56 1.58 -6.07
N LEU A 103 -0.42 2.66 -5.28
CA LEU A 103 -0.15 2.57 -3.86
C LEU A 103 -1.36 1.99 -3.11
N ALA A 104 -1.10 1.02 -2.23
CA ALA A 104 -2.12 0.35 -1.45
C ALA A 104 -2.54 1.20 -0.23
N ILE A 105 -3.32 2.26 -0.47
CA ILE A 105 -3.89 3.08 0.61
C ILE A 105 -5.06 2.31 1.26
N THR A 106 -4.96 2.02 2.56
CA THR A 106 -5.97 1.30 3.34
C THR A 106 -6.83 2.27 4.15
N ASP A 107 -8.03 1.84 4.55
CA ASP A 107 -8.93 2.59 5.45
C ASP A 107 -9.37 3.98 4.95
N MET A 108 -9.40 4.20 3.64
CA MET A 108 -9.94 5.42 3.03
C MET A 108 -11.44 5.59 3.36
N GLN A 109 -11.82 6.76 3.88
CA GLN A 109 -13.23 7.07 4.14
C GLN A 109 -14.06 7.20 2.85
N ILE A 110 -13.45 7.69 1.77
CA ILE A 110 -14.07 7.78 0.45
C ILE A 110 -13.13 7.08 -0.52
N ASP A 111 -13.44 5.82 -0.81
CA ASP A 111 -12.65 4.94 -1.67
C ASP A 111 -13.35 4.72 -3.02
N PHE A 112 -12.72 5.17 -4.10
CA PHE A 112 -13.19 4.95 -5.46
C PHE A 112 -12.66 3.66 -6.08
N LYS A 113 -11.87 2.86 -5.33
CA LYS A 113 -11.43 1.50 -5.68
C LYS A 113 -10.71 1.41 -7.02
N GLY A 114 -9.89 2.39 -7.37
CA GLY A 114 -9.20 2.42 -8.66
C GLY A 114 -9.94 3.15 -9.78
N PHE A 115 -11.05 3.85 -9.48
CA PHE A 115 -11.93 4.49 -10.45
C PHE A 115 -12.12 6.00 -10.20
N PHE A 116 -11.19 6.64 -9.48
CA PHE A 116 -11.24 8.09 -9.29
C PHE A 116 -10.89 8.82 -10.59
N TYR A 117 -9.88 8.32 -11.32
CA TYR A 117 -9.58 8.76 -12.69
C TYR A 117 -9.94 7.69 -13.72
N GLN A 118 -10.49 8.13 -14.85
CA GLN A 118 -10.59 7.30 -16.05
C GLN A 118 -9.25 7.30 -16.79
N VAL A 119 -8.36 6.42 -16.37
CA VAL A 119 -7.06 6.22 -17.03
C VAL A 119 -7.16 5.19 -18.14
N SER A 120 -6.48 5.43 -19.27
CA SER A 120 -6.41 4.49 -20.39
C SER A 120 -5.43 3.34 -20.15
N THR A 121 -4.59 3.44 -19.12
CA THR A 121 -3.63 2.43 -18.67
C THR A 121 -3.60 2.49 -17.15
N ALA A 122 -3.57 1.34 -16.48
CA ALA A 122 -3.50 1.31 -15.02
C ALA A 122 -2.17 1.88 -14.52
N GLU A 123 -2.19 2.64 -13.42
CA GLU A 123 -1.03 3.29 -12.77
C GLU A 123 0.00 3.84 -13.78
N PRO A 124 -0.38 4.85 -14.59
CA PRO A 124 0.50 5.38 -15.63
C PRO A 124 1.81 5.98 -15.10
N MET A 125 1.86 6.39 -13.83
CA MET A 125 3.04 7.01 -13.22
C MET A 125 4.00 6.00 -12.59
N SER A 126 3.69 4.69 -12.63
CA SER A 126 4.57 3.63 -12.10
C SER A 126 5.51 3.00 -13.15
N VAL A 127 5.34 3.31 -14.44
CA VAL A 127 6.08 2.67 -15.54
C VAL A 127 7.29 3.51 -15.95
N ILE A 128 8.50 3.00 -15.68
CA ILE A 128 9.74 3.61 -16.18
C ILE A 128 10.23 2.95 -17.48
N THR A 129 10.06 1.62 -17.65
CA THR A 129 10.53 0.89 -18.85
C THR A 129 9.47 0.00 -19.51
N PRO A 130 9.59 -0.31 -20.81
CA PRO A 130 8.68 -1.20 -21.53
C PRO A 130 8.63 -2.63 -20.98
N GLU A 131 9.73 -3.17 -20.43
CA GLU A 131 9.73 -4.51 -19.83
C GLU A 131 8.93 -4.56 -18.53
N VAL A 132 9.03 -3.51 -17.69
CA VAL A 132 8.22 -3.38 -16.46
C VAL A 132 6.73 -3.30 -16.80
N LYS A 133 6.38 -2.58 -17.87
CA LYS A 133 5.00 -2.54 -18.38
C LYS A 133 4.50 -3.93 -18.79
N ALA A 134 5.29 -4.68 -19.55
CA ALA A 134 4.91 -6.03 -20.02
C ALA A 134 4.75 -7.03 -18.87
N ALA A 135 5.64 -6.98 -17.87
CA ALA A 135 5.54 -7.82 -16.68
C ALA A 135 4.28 -7.49 -15.85
N ARG A 136 3.96 -6.21 -15.69
CA ARG A 136 2.78 -5.73 -14.96
C ARG A 136 1.47 -6.05 -15.65
N GLU A 137 1.39 -5.89 -16.97
CA GLU A 137 0.22 -6.34 -17.76
C GLU A 137 -0.01 -7.84 -17.62
N LYS A 138 1.07 -8.64 -17.58
CA LYS A 138 0.97 -10.08 -17.35
C LYS A 138 0.50 -10.41 -15.93
N ALA A 139 1.02 -9.72 -14.91
CA ALA A 139 0.63 -9.92 -13.52
C ALA A 139 -0.83 -9.52 -13.27
N MET A 140 -1.29 -8.40 -13.83
CA MET A 140 -2.69 -7.96 -13.75
C MET A 140 -3.63 -8.97 -14.39
N LYS A 141 -3.30 -9.50 -15.58
CA LYS A 141 -4.10 -10.55 -16.23
C LYS A 141 -4.21 -11.81 -15.36
N VAL A 142 -3.12 -12.18 -14.70
CA VAL A 142 -3.09 -13.33 -13.78
C VAL A 142 -3.96 -13.09 -12.55
N ARG A 143 -3.89 -11.91 -11.92
CA ARG A 143 -4.72 -11.53 -10.77
C ARG A 143 -6.20 -11.41 -11.13
N ALA A 144 -6.54 -10.75 -12.23
CA ALA A 144 -7.92 -10.64 -12.70
C ALA A 144 -8.53 -12.02 -13.02
N ALA A 145 -7.76 -12.93 -13.61
CA ALA A 145 -8.18 -14.30 -13.83
C ALA A 145 -8.40 -15.07 -12.51
N ALA A 146 -7.54 -14.86 -11.51
CA ALA A 146 -7.68 -15.45 -10.19
C ALA A 146 -8.91 -14.91 -9.44
N GLU A 147 -9.15 -13.60 -9.45
CA GLU A 147 -10.31 -12.97 -8.83
C GLU A 147 -11.62 -13.38 -9.53
N ALA A 148 -11.64 -13.47 -10.86
CA ALA A 148 -12.79 -13.99 -11.59
C ALA A 148 -13.07 -15.46 -11.23
N LYS A 149 -12.03 -16.29 -11.09
CA LYS A 149 -12.17 -17.68 -10.67
C LYS A 149 -12.65 -17.79 -9.22
N ALA A 150 -12.13 -16.95 -8.32
CA ALA A 150 -12.55 -16.87 -6.93
C ALA A 150 -14.01 -16.43 -6.80
N ARG A 151 -14.45 -15.43 -7.59
CA ARG A 151 -15.86 -15.01 -7.64
C ARG A 151 -16.78 -16.12 -8.15
N LYS A 152 -16.35 -16.85 -9.18
CA LYS A 152 -17.12 -18.01 -9.68
C LYS A 152 -17.24 -19.11 -8.63
N ALA A 153 -16.13 -19.45 -7.96
CA ALA A 153 -16.12 -20.44 -6.88
C ALA A 153 -16.97 -19.99 -5.67
N ALA A 154 -16.92 -18.70 -5.31
CA ALA A 154 -17.76 -18.15 -4.25
C ALA A 154 -19.25 -18.16 -4.61
N ALA A 155 -19.60 -17.86 -5.88
CA ALA A 155 -20.97 -17.92 -6.37
C ALA A 155 -21.51 -19.36 -6.41
N GLU A 156 -20.69 -20.33 -6.83
CA GLU A 156 -21.03 -21.75 -6.81
C GLU A 156 -21.20 -22.26 -5.37
N LYS A 157 -20.35 -21.82 -4.44
CA LYS A 157 -20.46 -22.16 -3.02
C LYS A 157 -21.68 -21.50 -2.36
N ALA A 158 -22.02 -20.26 -2.75
CA ALA A 158 -23.23 -19.58 -2.29
C ALA A 158 -24.51 -20.25 -2.84
N ALA A 159 -24.50 -20.70 -4.10
CA ALA A 159 -25.59 -21.46 -4.69
C ALA A 159 -25.76 -22.84 -4.03
N ALA A 160 -24.65 -23.53 -3.72
CA ALA A 160 -24.67 -24.80 -2.99
C ALA A 160 -25.15 -24.63 -1.53
N ALA A 161 -24.76 -23.54 -0.86
CA ALA A 161 -25.22 -23.22 0.49
C ALA A 161 -26.70 -22.81 0.51
N ALA A 162 -27.19 -22.09 -0.49
CA ALA A 162 -28.61 -21.75 -0.64
C ALA A 162 -29.49 -22.99 -0.91
N ALA A 163 -28.94 -24.04 -1.52
CA ALA A 163 -29.64 -25.30 -1.76
C ALA A 163 -29.70 -26.24 -0.53
N ALA A 164 -28.97 -25.95 0.55
CA ALA A 164 -28.77 -26.86 1.68
C ALA A 164 -29.31 -26.34 3.03
N GLY A 165 -30.37 -25.53 3.04
CA GLY A 165 -30.83 -24.77 4.21
C GLY A 165 -30.84 -25.48 5.58
N GLU A 166 -30.24 -24.78 6.57
CA GLU A 166 -30.22 -24.86 8.06
C GLU A 166 -28.75 -24.89 8.55
N GLY A 167 -28.21 -24.07 9.46
CA GLY A 167 -28.63 -22.93 10.26
C GLY A 167 -27.48 -22.57 11.24
N ALA A 168 -27.59 -21.39 11.88
CA ALA A 168 -26.91 -20.93 13.11
C ALA A 168 -25.42 -20.46 13.12
N ALA A 169 -25.30 -19.13 13.28
CA ALA A 169 -24.46 -18.32 14.19
C ALA A 169 -23.28 -18.94 14.97
N GLY A 170 -22.20 -18.17 15.08
CA GLY A 170 -21.21 -18.28 16.18
C GLY A 170 -19.98 -17.39 15.97
N ALA A 171 -19.72 -16.49 16.93
CA ALA A 171 -18.71 -15.44 16.94
C ALA A 171 -17.33 -15.87 17.52
N GLY A 172 -16.34 -14.98 17.38
CA GLY A 172 -15.14 -14.85 18.24
C GLY A 172 -13.81 -15.10 17.50
N ASP A 173 -13.00 -14.11 17.13
CA ASP A 173 -12.10 -13.18 17.87
C ASP A 173 -10.62 -13.63 17.81
N ALA A 174 -9.73 -12.63 17.93
CA ALA A 174 -8.31 -12.67 18.29
C ALA A 174 -7.21 -12.62 17.20
N ALA A 175 -6.67 -11.41 17.06
CA ALA A 175 -5.29 -11.02 17.40
C ALA A 175 -4.11 -11.34 16.46
N ASN A 176 -3.62 -10.26 15.82
CA ASN A 176 -2.26 -9.68 15.86
C ASN A 176 -1.03 -10.60 15.77
N ALA A 177 -0.17 -10.38 14.77
CA ALA A 177 1.25 -10.73 14.82
C ALA A 177 2.12 -9.80 13.93
N VAL A 178 2.90 -8.98 14.62
CA VAL A 178 4.03 -8.15 14.17
C VAL A 178 5.15 -9.00 13.57
N ALA A 179 5.81 -8.52 12.49
CA ALA A 179 7.21 -8.82 12.15
C ALA A 179 7.63 -7.92 10.96
N ALA A 180 8.50 -6.92 11.16
CA ALA A 180 9.96 -7.03 11.20
C ALA A 180 10.58 -6.42 9.93
N GLN A 181 11.00 -5.18 10.08
CA GLN A 181 11.86 -4.42 9.17
C GLN A 181 13.18 -5.17 8.89
N PRO A 182 13.75 -5.05 7.68
CA PRO A 182 15.19 -4.97 7.60
C PRO A 182 15.69 -3.78 6.77
N ALA A 183 16.88 -3.37 7.21
CA ALA A 183 17.67 -2.22 6.84
C ALA A 183 18.08 -2.10 5.37
N ALA A 184 18.32 -0.85 4.99
CA ALA A 184 18.90 -0.36 3.75
C ALA A 184 20.26 -0.98 3.37
N ALA A 185 20.48 -1.14 2.06
CA ALA A 185 21.82 -1.06 1.45
C ALA A 185 21.75 -0.81 -0.07
N THR A 186 22.27 0.34 -0.49
CA THR A 186 23.18 0.58 -1.64
C THR A 186 22.82 0.06 -3.05
N GLY A 187 22.46 1.01 -3.92
CA GLY A 187 23.20 1.33 -5.15
C GLY A 187 23.08 0.43 -6.40
N SER A 188 22.42 0.99 -7.43
CA SER A 188 22.67 0.87 -8.88
C SER A 188 22.83 -0.52 -9.51
N ASP A 189 21.87 -0.90 -10.36
CA ASP A 189 22.07 -1.18 -11.79
C ASP A 189 20.76 -1.64 -12.44
N ALA A 190 20.57 -1.34 -13.74
CA ALA A 190 19.39 -1.71 -14.54
C ALA A 190 19.03 -3.22 -14.57
N GLN A 191 19.83 -4.07 -13.95
CA GLN A 191 19.54 -5.48 -13.68
C GLN A 191 18.57 -5.69 -12.51
N HIS A 192 18.45 -4.70 -11.61
CA HIS A 192 17.57 -4.77 -10.44
C HIS A 192 16.09 -4.68 -10.84
N ASP A 193 15.76 -3.88 -11.86
CA ASP A 193 14.40 -3.75 -12.38
C ASP A 193 13.87 -5.05 -13.02
N ASP A 194 14.71 -5.77 -13.77
CA ASP A 194 14.33 -7.05 -14.38
C ASP A 194 14.19 -8.16 -13.32
N ALA A 195 15.04 -8.16 -12.29
CA ALA A 195 14.96 -9.10 -11.18
C ALA A 195 13.70 -8.86 -10.33
N ALA A 196 13.39 -7.59 -10.02
CA ALA A 196 12.19 -7.20 -9.28
C ALA A 196 10.92 -7.50 -10.08
N ALA A 197 10.90 -7.22 -11.39
CA ALA A 197 9.78 -7.55 -12.27
C ALA A 197 9.53 -9.06 -12.37
N LYS A 198 10.60 -9.87 -12.46
CA LYS A 198 10.50 -11.33 -12.44
C LYS A 198 10.03 -11.88 -11.09
N ALA A 199 10.45 -11.25 -9.98
CA ALA A 199 10.02 -11.62 -8.64
C ALA A 199 8.53 -11.31 -8.41
N ALA A 200 8.08 -10.12 -8.80
CA ALA A 200 6.67 -9.71 -8.72
C ALA A 200 5.76 -10.62 -9.57
N LEU A 201 6.19 -10.97 -10.79
CA LEU A 201 5.47 -11.91 -11.64
C LEU A 201 5.36 -13.30 -11.01
N LYS A 202 6.44 -13.82 -10.41
CA LYS A 202 6.42 -15.11 -9.72
C LYS A 202 5.53 -15.09 -8.48
N ALA A 203 5.54 -13.99 -7.71
CA ALA A 203 4.66 -13.82 -6.55
C ALA A 203 3.18 -13.81 -6.97
N ALA A 204 2.83 -13.03 -8.00
CA ALA A 204 1.48 -12.99 -8.56
C ALA A 204 1.04 -14.34 -9.16
N GLU A 205 1.91 -15.05 -9.88
CA GLU A 205 1.62 -16.39 -10.40
C GLU A 205 1.44 -17.43 -9.28
N MET A 206 2.18 -17.30 -8.17
CA MET A 206 2.05 -18.17 -7.02
C MET A 206 0.77 -17.91 -6.25
N GLU A 207 0.42 -16.64 -6.03
CA GLU A 207 -0.82 -16.23 -5.37
C GLU A 207 -2.04 -16.63 -6.20
N ALA A 208 -2.01 -16.43 -7.53
CA ALA A 208 -3.07 -16.90 -8.41
C ALA A 208 -3.21 -18.42 -8.40
N LYS A 209 -2.11 -19.18 -8.35
CA LYS A 209 -2.15 -20.64 -8.17
C LYS A 209 -2.76 -21.03 -6.83
N LEU A 210 -2.51 -20.26 -5.78
CA LEU A 210 -3.00 -20.51 -4.44
C LEU A 210 -4.49 -20.17 -4.29
N ALA A 211 -4.93 -19.07 -4.89
CA ALA A 211 -6.34 -18.68 -4.98
C ALA A 211 -7.16 -19.59 -5.91
N ALA A 212 -6.51 -20.20 -6.91
CA ALA A 212 -7.11 -21.16 -7.82
C ALA A 212 -7.19 -22.60 -7.28
N MET A 213 -6.59 -22.86 -6.10
CA MET A 213 -6.62 -24.13 -5.38
C MET A 213 -7.75 -24.18 -4.35
N ASP A 214 -8.20 -25.40 -4.04
CA ASP A 214 -9.17 -25.65 -2.97
C ASP A 214 -8.63 -25.14 -1.61
N PRO A 215 -9.44 -24.49 -0.73
CA PRO A 215 -8.97 -23.90 0.52
C PRO A 215 -8.16 -24.84 1.43
N GLU A 216 -8.51 -26.13 1.48
CA GLU A 216 -7.75 -27.12 2.24
C GLU A 216 -6.37 -27.40 1.63
N LYS A 217 -6.28 -27.41 0.30
CA LYS A 217 -5.01 -27.58 -0.42
C LYS A 217 -4.14 -26.33 -0.33
N ALA A 218 -4.74 -25.14 -0.37
CA ALA A 218 -4.04 -23.88 -0.19
C ALA A 218 -3.43 -23.76 1.22
N ALA A 219 -4.17 -24.15 2.26
CA ALA A 219 -3.67 -24.21 3.63
C ALA A 219 -2.49 -25.19 3.77
N LYS A 220 -2.58 -26.37 3.14
CA LYS A 220 -1.50 -27.38 3.14
C LYS A 220 -0.24 -26.90 2.41
N VAL A 221 -0.39 -26.16 1.31
CA VAL A 221 0.74 -25.56 0.57
C VAL A 221 1.39 -24.42 1.36
N ARG A 222 0.60 -23.54 2.00
CA ARG A 222 1.13 -22.50 2.92
C ARG A 222 1.89 -23.11 4.09
N ALA A 223 1.35 -24.16 4.71
CA ALA A 223 2.00 -24.88 5.81
C ALA A 223 3.31 -25.57 5.38
N ALA A 224 3.34 -26.18 4.19
CA ALA A 224 4.54 -26.82 3.65
C ALA A 224 5.65 -25.79 3.33
N LEU A 225 5.28 -24.60 2.85
CA LEU A 225 6.24 -23.52 2.59
C LEU A 225 6.80 -22.91 3.88
N ALA A 226 5.97 -22.70 4.90
CA ALA A 226 6.42 -22.25 6.22
C ALA A 226 7.36 -23.28 6.89
N ALA A 227 7.04 -24.57 6.78
CA ALA A 227 7.90 -25.64 7.28
C ALA A 227 9.24 -25.73 6.54
N LYS A 228 9.25 -25.48 5.22
CA LYS A 228 10.49 -25.42 4.42
C LYS A 228 11.35 -24.21 4.81
N ALA A 229 10.74 -23.04 4.98
CA ALA A 229 11.44 -21.83 5.42
C ALA A 229 12.07 -22.01 6.81
N ALA A 230 11.36 -22.65 7.75
CA ALA A 230 11.89 -22.99 9.06
C ALA A 230 13.08 -23.97 8.99
N ARG A 231 13.01 -24.97 8.10
CA ARG A 231 14.07 -25.96 7.91
C ARG A 231 15.32 -25.38 7.23
N ASP A 232 15.12 -24.45 6.30
CA ASP A 232 16.22 -23.73 5.63
C ASP A 232 16.89 -22.73 6.59
N LYS A 233 16.16 -22.17 7.56
CA LYS A 233 16.71 -21.36 8.65
C LYS A 233 17.56 -22.19 9.62
N GLN A 234 17.06 -23.37 10.03
CA GLN A 234 17.81 -24.30 10.89
C GLN A 234 19.10 -24.84 10.25
N LYS A 235 19.16 -24.96 8.92
CA LYS A 235 20.37 -25.39 8.20
C LYS A 235 21.42 -24.29 8.00
N LYS A 236 21.06 -23.02 8.20
CA LYS A 236 22.01 -21.90 8.15
C LYS A 236 22.58 -21.54 9.52
N GLU A 237 21.98 -22.06 10.59
CA GLU A 237 22.38 -21.83 11.99
C GLU A 237 23.15 -23.04 12.61
N ALA A 238 23.41 -24.08 11.82
CA ALA A 238 24.23 -25.25 12.17
C ALA A 238 25.43 -25.38 11.23
#